data_AF-A0A3D6BQR0-F1
#
_entry.id   AF-A0A3D6BQR0-F1
#
_cell.length_a   1.000
_cell.length_b   1.000
_cell.length_c   1.000
_cell.angle_alpha   90.00
_cell.angle_beta   90.00
_cell.angle_gamma   90.00
#
_symmetry.space_group_name_H-M   'P 1'
#
loop_
_entity.id
_entity.type
_entity.pdbx_description
1 polymer ?
#
loop_
_entity_poly.entity_id
_entity_poly.type
_entity_poly.pdbx_seq_one_letter_code
_entity_poly.pdbx_strand_id
1 'polypeptide(L)'
;MKYTTLPHTNIKVSKLCLGTMTWGNQNTQEEGFAQMDLATEKGINFFDCAELYPVPATAETYSRTEQIIGNWFKKTGNRDK
;
A
#
# COMPACT_ATOMS: atom_id res chain seq x y z
N MET A 1 -6.11 11.67 -11.52
CA MET A 1 -4.94 11.84 -10.64
C MET A 1 -3.96 12.87 -11.21
N LYS A 2 -3.28 13.66 -10.37
CA LYS A 2 -2.11 14.47 -10.76
C LYS A 2 -0.83 13.70 -10.43
N TYR A 3 0.18 13.79 -11.29
CA TYR A 3 1.44 13.06 -11.15
C TYR A 3 2.65 14.00 -11.12
N THR A 4 3.75 13.49 -10.59
CA THR A 4 5.06 14.15 -10.57
C THR A 4 6.15 13.13 -10.87
N THR A 5 7.23 13.56 -11.51
CA THR A 5 8.43 12.73 -11.66
C THR A 5 9.32 12.93 -10.44
N LEU A 6 9.82 11.84 -9.85
CA LEU A 6 10.81 11.94 -8.78
C LEU A 6 12.11 12.53 -9.36
N PRO A 7 12.71 13.56 -8.74
CA PRO A 7 13.89 14.23 -9.27
C PRO A 7 15.00 13.24 -9.62
N HIS A 8 15.68 13.46 -10.75
CA HIS A 8 16.79 12.64 -11.23
C HIS A 8 16.44 11.17 -11.55
N THR A 9 15.16 10.84 -11.73
CA THR A 9 14.70 9.51 -12.15
C THR A 9 13.65 9.61 -13.26
N ASN A 10 13.30 8.46 -13.86
CA ASN A 10 12.15 8.35 -14.76
C ASN A 10 10.88 7.85 -14.05
N ILE A 11 10.89 7.78 -12.71
CA ILE A 11 9.78 7.25 -11.92
C ILE A 11 8.71 8.34 -11.77
N LYS A 12 7.52 8.06 -12.30
CA LYS A 12 6.36 8.95 -12.24
C LYS A 12 5.38 8.46 -11.17
N VAL A 13 5.21 9.25 -10.12
CA VAL A 13 4.35 8.92 -8.97
C VAL A 13 3.13 9.84 -8.89
N SER A 14 2.02 9.33 -8.38
CA SER A 14 0.86 10.12 -8.02
C SER A 14 1.24 11.15 -6.94
N LYS A 15 0.66 12.37 -7.00
CA LYS A 15 0.89 13.41 -5.99
C LYS A 15 0.31 13.05 -4.61
N LEU A 16 -0.57 12.06 -4.55
CA LEU A 16 -1.06 11.44 -3.32
C LEU A 16 -0.45 10.05 -3.19
N CYS A 17 -0.05 9.68 -1.97
CA CYS A 17 0.47 8.37 -1.60
C CYS A 17 -0.52 7.68 -0.65
N LEU A 18 -0.72 6.37 -0.82
CA LEU A 18 -1.49 5.56 0.13
C LEU A 18 -0.57 5.04 1.24
N GLY A 19 -0.70 5.57 2.45
CA GLY A 19 -0.07 5.02 3.65
C GLY A 19 -0.86 3.83 4.19
N THR A 20 -0.17 2.85 4.79
CA THR A 20 -0.74 1.51 5.05
C THR A 20 -0.61 1.01 6.49
N MET A 21 -0.08 1.84 7.40
CA MET A 21 0.35 1.43 8.75
C MET A 21 -0.73 0.82 9.67
N THR A 22 -2.00 0.85 9.29
CA THR A 22 -3.11 0.36 10.11
C THR A 22 -3.53 -1.07 9.75
N TRP A 23 -3.05 -1.62 8.63
CA TRP A 23 -3.52 -2.89 8.08
C TRP A 23 -2.92 -4.09 8.80
N GLY A 24 -3.79 -4.97 9.32
CA GLY A 24 -3.42 -6.10 10.18
C GLY A 24 -3.53 -5.79 11.67
N ASN A 25 -3.98 -4.59 12.03
CA ASN A 25 -4.32 -4.19 13.40
C ASN A 25 -5.70 -3.50 13.46
N GLN A 26 -5.79 -2.22 13.05
CA GLN A 26 -7.06 -1.49 13.04
C GLN A 26 -7.91 -1.82 11.82
N ASN A 27 -7.26 -2.22 10.71
CA ASN A 27 -7.94 -2.66 9.50
C ASN A 27 -7.71 -4.13 9.24
N THR A 28 -8.74 -4.80 8.74
CA THR A 28 -8.62 -6.18 8.24
C THR A 28 -7.91 -6.22 6.89
N GLN A 29 -7.57 -7.43 6.43
CA GLN A 29 -7.00 -7.62 5.10
C GLN A 29 -7.99 -7.17 4.01
N GLU A 30 -9.27 -7.49 4.16
CA GLU A 30 -10.32 -7.16 3.20
C GLU A 30 -10.51 -5.65 3.09
N GLU A 31 -10.43 -4.93 4.21
CA GLU A 31 -10.47 -3.47 4.23
C GLU A 31 -9.21 -2.87 3.60
N GLY A 32 -8.03 -3.44 3.86
CA GLY A 32 -6.79 -3.06 3.18
C GLY A 32 -6.90 -3.24 1.68
N PHE A 33 -7.44 -4.37 1.21
CA PHE A 33 -7.66 -4.64 -0.22
C PHE A 33 -8.63 -3.64 -0.83
N ALA A 34 -9.74 -3.32 -0.15
CA ALA A 34 -10.70 -2.33 -0.63
C ALA A 34 -10.06 -0.93 -0.76
N GLN A 35 -9.18 -0.55 0.17
CA GLN A 35 -8.42 0.70 0.06
C GLN A 35 -7.44 0.67 -1.11
N MET A 36 -6.72 -0.44 -1.32
CA MET A 36 -5.81 -0.61 -2.47
C MET A 36 -6.56 -0.57 -3.80
N ASP A 37 -7.68 -1.28 -3.92
CA ASP A 37 -8.51 -1.32 -5.13
C ASP A 37 -9.02 0.09 -5.49
N LEU A 38 -9.57 0.82 -4.51
CA LEU A 38 -10.03 2.19 -4.71
C LEU A 38 -8.89 3.13 -5.09
N ALA A 39 -7.74 3.02 -4.42
CA ALA A 39 -6.58 3.85 -4.70
C ALA A 39 -6.10 3.66 -6.14
N THR A 40 -5.93 2.41 -6.58
CA THR A 40 -5.56 2.08 -7.96
C THR A 40 -6.62 2.54 -8.96
N GLU A 41 -7.92 2.36 -8.68
CA GLU A 41 -9.02 2.85 -9.53
C GLU A 41 -8.97 4.38 -9.72
N LYS A 42 -8.62 5.13 -8.67
CA LYS A 42 -8.44 6.60 -8.74
C LYS A 42 -7.09 7.04 -9.30
N GLY A 43 -6.23 6.10 -9.68
CA GLY A 43 -4.92 6.33 -10.30
C GLY A 43 -3.79 6.64 -9.33
N ILE A 44 -3.89 6.24 -8.06
CA ILE A 44 -2.74 6.23 -7.15
C ILE A 44 -1.85 5.05 -7.56
N ASN A 45 -0.55 5.31 -7.73
CA ASN A 45 0.47 4.31 -8.04
C ASN A 45 1.63 4.33 -7.02
N PHE A 46 1.48 5.08 -5.92
CA PHE A 46 2.48 5.21 -4.87
C PHE A 46 1.89 4.81 -3.53
N PHE A 47 2.42 3.71 -2.98
CA PHE A 47 1.96 3.05 -1.75
C PHE A 47 3.17 2.97 -0.82
N ASP A 48 2.99 3.31 0.44
CA ASP A 48 4.06 3.35 1.44
C ASP A 48 3.83 2.28 2.53
N CYS A 49 4.88 1.57 2.92
CA CYS A 49 4.85 0.51 3.93
C CYS A 49 6.21 0.41 4.64
N ALA A 50 6.24 -0.30 5.78
CA ALA A 50 7.45 -0.64 6.51
C ALA A 50 7.34 -2.04 7.14
N GLU A 51 8.48 -2.69 7.37
CA GLU A 51 8.54 -4.01 8.05
C GLU A 51 7.90 -4.00 9.45
N LEU A 52 7.95 -2.85 10.13
CA LEU A 52 7.42 -2.68 11.48
C LEU A 52 5.88 -2.59 11.50
N TYR A 53 5.25 -2.25 10.37
CA TYR A 53 3.80 -2.08 10.31
C TYR A 53 3.06 -3.41 10.49
N PRO A 54 1.92 -3.39 11.19
CA PRO A 54 1.10 -2.24 11.57
C PRO A 54 1.43 -1.61 12.93
N VAL A 55 0.90 -0.40 13.17
CA VAL A 55 1.03 0.35 14.43
C VAL A 55 -0.25 0.31 15.29
N PRO A 56 -0.17 0.38 16.63
CA PRO A 56 1.03 0.20 17.46
C PRO A 56 1.71 -1.15 17.20
N ALA A 57 3.04 -1.13 17.12
CA ALA A 57 3.81 -2.31 16.73
C ALA A 57 3.90 -3.32 17.88
N THR A 58 3.65 -4.59 17.58
CA THR A 58 3.80 -5.70 18.53
C THR A 58 4.50 -6.87 17.85
N ALA A 59 5.11 -7.77 18.62
CA ALA A 59 5.71 -8.97 18.08
C ALA A 59 4.69 -9.88 17.36
N GLU A 60 3.42 -9.89 17.81
CA GLU A 60 2.36 -10.71 17.21
C GLU A 60 1.89 -10.17 15.85
N THR A 61 1.95 -8.84 15.67
CA THR A 61 1.45 -8.16 14.47
C THR A 61 2.55 -7.77 13.48
N TYR A 62 3.83 -7.93 13.84
CA TYR A 62 4.98 -7.61 12.99
C TYR A 62 4.80 -8.09 11.55
N SER A 63 5.13 -7.23 10.58
CA SER A 63 5.08 -7.46 9.13
C SER A 63 3.70 -7.74 8.51
N ARG A 64 2.59 -7.74 9.29
CA ARG A 64 1.26 -8.09 8.75
C ARG A 64 0.85 -7.15 7.60
N THR A 65 1.24 -5.88 7.64
CA THR A 65 0.93 -4.93 6.56
C THR A 65 1.59 -5.35 5.23
N GLU A 66 2.86 -5.75 5.23
CA GLU A 66 3.54 -6.23 4.02
C GLU A 66 2.95 -7.56 3.51
N GLN A 67 2.55 -8.45 4.42
CA GLN A 67 1.87 -9.70 4.07
C GLN A 67 0.52 -9.43 3.38
N ILE A 68 -0.26 -8.47 3.88
CA ILE A 68 -1.52 -8.04 3.27
C ILE A 68 -1.26 -7.48 1.86
N ILE A 69 -0.30 -6.57 1.71
CA ILE A 69 0.09 -6.03 0.39
C ILE A 69 0.50 -7.16 -0.59
N GLY A 70 1.31 -8.11 -0.12
CA GLY A 70 1.72 -9.28 -0.90
C GLY A 70 0.54 -10.14 -1.34
N ASN A 71 -0.42 -10.40 -0.45
CA ASN A 71 -1.63 -11.15 -0.78
C ASN A 71 -2.49 -10.42 -1.82
N TRP A 72 -2.57 -9.09 -1.75
CA TRP A 72 -3.28 -8.29 -2.76
C TRP A 72 -2.62 -8.39 -4.13
N PHE A 73 -1.28 -8.26 -4.21
CA PHE A 73 -0.56 -8.43 -5.47
C PHE A 73 -0.74 -9.84 -6.04
N LYS A 74 -0.65 -10.87 -5.20
CA LYS A 74 -0.88 -12.26 -5.61
C LYS A 74 -2.29 -12.47 -6.16
N LYS A 75 -3.30 -11.85 -5.56
CA LYS A 75 -4.71 -11.97 -5.97
C LYS A 75 -5.00 -11.22 -7.27
N THR A 76 -4.43 -10.03 -7.46
CA THR A 76 -4.85 -9.11 -8.52
C THR A 76 -3.91 -9.04 -9.72
N GLY A 77 -2.62 -9.38 -9.55
CA GLY A 77 -1.59 -9.20 -10.57
C GLY A 77 -1.26 -7.74 -10.89
N ASN A 78 -1.75 -6.78 -10.10
CA ASN A 78 -1.64 -5.34 -10.36
C ASN A 78 -0.25 -4.74 -10.03
N ARG A 79 0.83 -5.54 -10.06
CA ARG A 79 2.17 -5.06 -9.66
C ARG A 79 2.70 -3.91 -10.54
N ASP A 80 2.39 -3.96 -11.84
CA ASP A 80 2.91 -3.01 -12.82
C ASP A 80 1.91 -1.90 -13.20
N LYS A 81 0.82 -1.76 -12.44
CA LYS A 81 -0.17 -0.69 -12.64
C LYS A 81 0.25 0.64 -12.00
#